data_AF-A0A7Y5LI54-F1
#
_entry.id   AF-A0A7Y5LI54-F1
#
_cell.length_a   1.000
_cell.length_b   1.000
_cell.length_c   1.000
_cell.angle_alpha   90.00
_cell.angle_beta   90.00
_cell.angle_gamma   90.00
#
_symmetry.space_group_name_H-M   'P 1'
#
loop_
_entity.id
_entity.type
_entity.pdbx_description
1 polymer ?
#
loop_
_entity_poly.entity_id
_entity_poly.type
_entity_poly.pdbx_seq_one_letter_code
_entity_poly.pdbx_strand_id
1 'polypeptide(L)'
;SDVSNSRYKCGGINFVDGKLYWISDSNGPPPYDRGIFVCDPKDIRNHEKHTRLFNPEVESACMIIQDGTFLATHCAPASPLNTGFIVSNDMGKTWAQPDLKEFGKRSPVRLHEKNDEGWFRVDLRSGWIKHAEVIFIKPKPPRRQA
;
A
#
# COMPACT_ATOMS: atom_id res chain seq x y z
N SER A 1 11.34 16.63 6.49
CA SER A 1 10.90 15.38 5.84
C SER A 1 11.15 15.36 4.33
N ASP A 2 11.43 16.51 3.71
CA ASP A 2 11.21 16.71 2.26
C ASP A 2 12.48 16.47 1.42
N VAL A 3 13.59 16.14 2.08
CA VAL A 3 14.86 15.76 1.46
C VAL A 3 15.05 14.24 1.35
N SER A 4 14.24 13.44 2.06
CA SER A 4 14.39 11.99 2.09
C SER A 4 13.69 11.33 0.89
N ASN A 5 14.48 10.95 -0.11
CA ASN A 5 14.02 10.17 -1.27
C ASN A 5 14.66 8.78 -1.28
N SER A 6 14.40 8.01 -0.22
CA SER A 6 14.91 6.66 -0.04
C SER A 6 13.74 5.72 0.21
N ARG A 7 13.84 4.46 -0.27
CA ARG A 7 12.87 3.39 0.03
C ARG A 7 12.62 3.11 1.51
N TYR A 8 13.40 3.73 2.42
CA TYR A 8 13.20 3.68 3.86
C TYR A 8 12.22 4.74 4.39
N LYS A 9 11.86 5.75 3.59
CA LYS A 9 10.74 6.65 3.89
C LYS A 9 9.44 5.90 3.58
N CYS A 10 9.06 5.02 4.49
CA CYS A 10 8.08 3.98 4.25
C CYS A 10 7.06 3.84 5.37
N GLY A 11 6.04 3.03 5.10
CA GLY A 11 5.07 2.53 6.05
C GLY A 11 4.56 1.16 5.63
N GLY A 12 3.45 0.73 6.22
CA GLY A 12 2.81 -0.54 5.88
C GLY A 12 3.75 -1.74 5.96
N ILE A 13 4.58 -1.79 7.00
CA ILE A 13 5.56 -2.85 7.20
C ILE A 13 4.84 -4.14 7.63
N ASN A 14 5.08 -5.24 6.91
CA ASN A 14 4.46 -6.54 7.16
C ASN A 14 5.53 -7.64 7.12
N PHE A 15 5.42 -8.62 8.03
CA PHE A 15 6.21 -9.85 7.98
C PHE A 15 5.29 -11.01 7.60
N VAL A 16 5.55 -11.65 6.47
CA VAL A 16 4.71 -12.74 5.94
C VAL A 16 5.64 -13.83 5.42
N ASP A 17 5.43 -15.07 5.86
CA ASP A 17 6.19 -16.25 5.44
C ASP A 17 7.73 -16.06 5.51
N GLY A 18 8.21 -15.41 6.57
CA GLY A 18 9.63 -15.15 6.81
C GLY A 18 10.23 -14.02 5.96
N LYS A 19 9.44 -13.33 5.13
CA LYS A 19 9.85 -12.18 4.33
C LYS A 19 9.36 -10.87 4.94
N LEU A 20 10.11 -9.79 4.69
CA LEU A 20 9.77 -8.43 5.07
C LEU A 20 9.23 -7.69 3.85
N TYR A 21 8.03 -7.11 3.98
CA TYR A 21 7.36 -6.29 2.97
C TYR A 21 7.12 -4.88 3.51
N TRP A 22 7.25 -3.87 2.64
CA TRP A 22 6.93 -2.48 2.98
C TRP A 22 6.54 -1.69 1.75
N ILE A 23 5.87 -0.55 1.96
CA ILE A 23 5.56 0.42 0.91
C ILE A 23 6.29 1.73 1.17
N SER A 24 7.05 2.19 0.18
CA SER A 24 7.79 3.44 0.26
C SER A 24 7.13 4.56 -0.52
N ASP A 25 7.05 5.71 0.15
CA ASP A 25 6.54 6.97 -0.37
C ASP A 25 7.60 7.66 -1.24
N SER A 26 8.82 7.82 -0.71
CA SER A 26 9.98 8.41 -1.37
C SER A 26 9.62 9.66 -2.20
N ASN A 27 9.13 10.70 -1.54
CA ASN A 27 8.63 11.92 -2.17
C ASN A 27 9.57 13.14 -2.11
N GLY A 28 10.87 12.92 -1.88
CA GLY A 28 11.90 13.96 -2.08
C GLY A 28 12.23 14.18 -3.57
N PRO A 29 13.30 14.91 -3.92
CA PRO A 29 13.67 15.20 -5.31
C PRO A 29 13.97 13.94 -6.15
N PRO A 30 13.66 13.89 -7.45
CA PRO A 30 13.95 12.74 -8.31
C PRO A 30 15.46 12.39 -8.37
N PRO A 31 15.84 11.14 -8.69
CA PRO A 31 14.99 10.01 -9.11
C PRO A 31 14.33 9.28 -7.94
N TYR A 32 13.04 8.97 -8.04
CA TYR A 32 12.26 8.41 -6.93
C TYR A 32 12.55 6.91 -6.66
N ASP A 33 12.77 6.56 -5.39
CA ASP A 33 12.96 5.19 -4.92
C ASP A 33 11.70 4.65 -4.21
N ARG A 34 10.53 4.82 -4.84
CA ARG A 34 9.22 4.44 -4.30
C ARG A 34 8.75 3.08 -4.79
N GLY A 35 7.76 2.52 -4.09
CA GLY A 35 7.14 1.25 -4.47
C GLY A 35 6.83 0.34 -3.29
N ILE A 36 6.26 -0.82 -3.61
CA ILE A 36 6.12 -1.95 -2.69
C ILE A 36 7.34 -2.83 -2.89
N PHE A 37 8.02 -3.14 -1.79
CA PHE A 37 9.27 -3.90 -1.80
C PHE A 37 9.18 -5.15 -0.92
N VAL A 38 10.06 -6.10 -1.20
CA VAL A 38 10.28 -7.29 -0.38
C VAL A 38 11.77 -7.62 -0.26
N CYS A 39 12.18 -8.13 0.89
CA CYS A 39 13.49 -8.75 1.08
C CYS A 39 13.45 -9.81 2.20
N ASP A 40 14.55 -10.54 2.38
CA ASP A 40 14.78 -11.24 3.64
C ASP A 40 15.01 -10.20 4.77
N PRO A 41 14.46 -10.38 5.98
CA PRO A 41 14.58 -9.38 7.05
C PRO A 41 16.03 -8.97 7.36
N LYS A 42 16.97 -9.91 7.31
CA LYS A 42 18.41 -9.65 7.52
C LYS A 42 19.02 -8.72 6.46
N ASP A 43 18.41 -8.66 5.28
CA ASP A 43 18.90 -7.90 4.13
C ASP A 43 18.31 -6.49 4.06
N ILE A 44 17.54 -6.03 5.06
CA ILE A 44 16.91 -4.70 5.04
C ILE A 44 17.91 -3.56 4.81
N ARG A 45 19.17 -3.71 5.28
CA ARG A 45 20.24 -2.74 5.08
C ARG A 45 20.94 -2.81 3.71
N ASN A 46 20.64 -3.82 2.90
CA ASN A 46 21.27 -4.05 1.60
C ASN A 46 20.27 -3.82 0.46
N HIS A 47 20.34 -2.65 -0.19
CA HIS A 47 19.43 -2.25 -1.26
C HIS A 47 19.38 -3.20 -2.47
N GLU A 48 20.50 -3.84 -2.79
CA GLU A 48 20.62 -4.75 -3.93
C GLU A 48 19.83 -6.05 -3.71
N LYS A 49 19.49 -6.36 -2.45
CA LYS A 49 18.70 -7.54 -2.07
C LYS A 49 17.20 -7.26 -2.05
N HIS A 50 16.78 -6.02 -2.26
CA HIS A 50 15.36 -5.68 -2.28
C HIS A 50 14.80 -5.89 -3.67
N THR A 51 13.65 -6.55 -3.74
CA THR A 51 12.87 -6.65 -4.97
C THR A 51 11.72 -5.66 -4.92
N ARG A 52 11.58 -4.81 -5.94
CA ARG A 52 10.41 -3.94 -6.10
C ARG A 52 9.29 -4.73 -6.79
N LEU A 53 8.22 -5.02 -6.06
CA LEU A 53 7.06 -5.77 -6.55
C LEU A 53 6.11 -4.89 -7.36
N PHE A 54 5.96 -3.63 -6.98
CA PHE A 54 5.06 -2.68 -7.64
C PHE A 54 5.57 -1.25 -7.47
N ASN A 55 5.32 -0.39 -8.45
CA ASN A 55 5.58 1.04 -8.36
C ASN A 55 4.29 1.80 -8.67
N PRO A 56 3.66 2.49 -7.70
CA PRO A 56 2.46 3.30 -7.93
C PRO A 56 2.74 4.61 -8.67
N GLU A 57 4.02 4.95 -8.90
CA GLU A 57 4.51 6.18 -9.54
C GLU A 57 4.20 7.48 -8.77
N VAL A 58 3.36 7.41 -7.74
CA VAL A 58 2.99 8.49 -6.82
C VAL A 58 3.23 8.09 -5.37
N GLU A 59 3.07 9.05 -4.46
CA GLU A 59 3.18 8.87 -3.02
C GLU A 59 2.17 7.85 -2.47
N SER A 60 2.67 6.86 -1.72
CA SER A 60 1.88 5.81 -1.05
C SER A 60 2.63 5.27 0.17
N ALA A 61 1.93 5.09 1.29
CA ALA A 61 2.59 4.73 2.56
C ALA A 61 1.82 3.73 3.45
N CYS A 62 0.58 3.38 3.13
CA CYS A 62 -0.22 2.45 3.93
C CYS A 62 -0.39 1.12 3.19
N MET A 63 -0.15 0.03 3.90
CA MET A 63 -0.30 -1.34 3.38
C MET A 63 -0.54 -2.33 4.52
N ILE A 64 -1.39 -3.32 4.26
CA ILE A 64 -1.55 -4.52 5.08
C ILE A 64 -1.51 -5.75 4.15
N ILE A 65 -0.92 -6.85 4.64
CA ILE A 65 -0.92 -8.13 3.93
C ILE A 65 -1.57 -9.18 4.83
N GLN A 66 -2.63 -9.83 4.34
CA GLN A 66 -3.32 -10.88 5.10
C GLN A 66 -3.98 -11.90 4.16
N ASP A 67 -3.78 -13.19 4.43
CA ASP A 67 -4.25 -14.34 3.64
C ASP A 67 -3.94 -14.23 2.14
N GLY A 68 -2.70 -13.85 1.80
CA GLY A 68 -2.27 -13.75 0.40
C GLY A 68 -2.69 -12.47 -0.32
N THR A 69 -3.44 -11.58 0.34
CA THR A 69 -3.90 -10.31 -0.22
C THR A 69 -3.05 -9.15 0.27
N PHE A 70 -2.51 -8.38 -0.68
CA PHE A 70 -1.98 -7.04 -0.45
C PHE A 70 -3.13 -6.03 -0.59
N LEU A 71 -3.36 -5.25 0.45
CA LEU A 71 -4.19 -4.05 0.39
C LEU A 71 -3.31 -2.87 0.75
N ALA A 72 -2.97 -2.05 -0.23
CA ALA A 72 -2.24 -0.80 -0.08
C ALA A 72 -3.05 0.38 -0.62
N THR A 73 -2.61 1.60 -0.34
CA THR A 73 -3.42 2.80 -0.58
C THR A 73 -2.66 3.86 -1.37
N HIS A 74 -3.40 4.65 -2.13
CA HIS A 74 -2.90 5.88 -2.72
C HIS A 74 -3.08 7.06 -1.75
N CYS A 75 -2.12 7.98 -1.74
CA CYS A 75 -2.28 9.27 -1.06
C CYS A 75 -2.99 10.25 -2.01
N ALA A 76 -4.24 10.65 -1.72
CA ALA A 76 -5.04 11.47 -2.64
C ALA A 76 -4.43 12.83 -3.04
N PRO A 77 -3.71 13.56 -2.16
CA PRO A 77 -3.02 14.79 -2.57
C PRO A 77 -2.01 14.60 -3.71
N ALA A 78 -1.39 13.43 -3.83
CA ALA A 78 -0.42 13.12 -4.88
C ALA A 78 -0.99 12.23 -5.99
N SER A 79 -2.05 11.48 -5.70
CA SER A 79 -2.61 10.48 -6.61
C SER A 79 -3.54 11.09 -7.66
N PRO A 80 -3.50 10.58 -8.91
CA PRO A 80 -4.50 10.91 -9.91
C PRO A 80 -5.89 10.39 -9.52
N LEU A 81 -5.97 9.34 -8.70
CA LEU A 81 -7.23 8.71 -8.27
C LEU A 81 -7.96 9.55 -7.20
N ASN A 82 -9.27 9.33 -7.07
CA ASN A 82 -10.09 10.00 -6.07
C ASN A 82 -9.90 9.36 -4.69
N THR A 83 -10.23 8.07 -4.59
CA THR A 83 -10.01 7.24 -3.38
C THR A 83 -9.42 5.92 -3.84
N GLY A 84 -8.11 5.96 -4.10
CA GLY A 84 -7.38 4.87 -4.76
C GLY A 84 -6.83 3.83 -3.80
N PHE A 85 -6.90 2.57 -4.21
CA PHE A 85 -6.21 1.44 -3.59
C PHE A 85 -5.24 0.80 -4.58
N ILE A 86 -4.30 0.02 -4.03
CA ILE A 86 -3.38 -0.83 -4.77
C ILE A 86 -3.60 -2.23 -4.21
N VAL A 87 -4.11 -3.15 -5.04
CA VAL A 87 -4.57 -4.47 -4.58
C VAL A 87 -3.86 -5.56 -5.37
N SER A 88 -3.35 -6.57 -4.65
CA SER A 88 -2.95 -7.85 -5.22
C SER A 88 -3.59 -8.97 -4.41
N ASN A 89 -4.15 -9.97 -5.09
CA ASN A 89 -4.76 -11.15 -4.46
C ASN A 89 -3.98 -12.44 -4.74
N ASP A 90 -2.72 -12.32 -5.18
CA ASP A 90 -1.87 -13.44 -5.58
C ASP A 90 -0.42 -13.24 -5.13
N MET A 91 -0.26 -12.65 -3.95
CA MET A 91 1.03 -12.33 -3.33
C MET A 91 1.96 -11.46 -4.19
N GLY A 92 1.38 -10.48 -4.88
CA GLY A 92 2.13 -9.48 -5.64
C GLY A 92 2.50 -9.89 -7.07
N LYS A 93 1.89 -10.94 -7.63
CA LYS A 93 2.11 -11.35 -9.02
C LYS A 93 1.31 -10.48 -10.00
N THR A 94 0.08 -10.15 -9.65
CA THR A 94 -0.79 -9.23 -10.40
C THR A 94 -1.33 -8.13 -9.50
N TRP A 95 -1.56 -6.96 -10.10
CA TRP A 95 -1.94 -5.75 -9.37
C TRP A 95 -3.11 -5.05 -10.07
N ALA A 96 -4.00 -4.48 -9.27
CA ALA A 96 -5.08 -3.62 -9.71
C ALA A 96 -5.08 -2.32 -8.88
N GLN A 97 -5.51 -1.21 -9.50
CA GLN A 97 -5.64 0.08 -8.84
C GLN A 97 -7.09 0.59 -8.87
N PRO A 98 -8.00 0.01 -8.05
CA PRO A 98 -9.39 0.45 -8.03
C PRO A 98 -9.53 1.86 -7.42
N ASP A 99 -10.47 2.64 -7.95
CA ASP A 99 -10.77 4.00 -7.53
C ASP A 99 -12.24 4.11 -7.10
N LEU A 100 -12.47 4.33 -5.81
CA LEU A 100 -13.80 4.52 -5.23
C LEU A 100 -14.23 5.99 -5.40
N LYS A 101 -14.61 6.34 -6.64
CA LYS A 101 -14.88 7.72 -7.07
C LYS A 101 -15.99 8.40 -6.29
N GLU A 102 -16.94 7.64 -5.75
CA GLU A 102 -18.09 8.10 -4.98
C GLU A 102 -17.71 8.88 -3.71
N PHE A 103 -16.52 8.64 -3.14
CA PHE A 103 -16.04 9.37 -1.96
C PHE A 103 -15.30 10.67 -2.32
N GLY A 104 -15.08 10.94 -3.61
CA GLY A 104 -14.25 12.05 -4.07
C GLY A 104 -12.79 11.91 -3.63
N LYS A 105 -12.07 13.03 -3.47
CA LYS A 105 -10.66 13.01 -3.06
C LYS A 105 -10.52 12.63 -1.57
N ARG A 106 -10.17 11.36 -1.31
CA ARG A 106 -9.86 10.82 0.03
C ARG A 106 -8.63 9.93 0.02
N SER A 107 -7.82 10.04 1.07
CA SER A 107 -6.68 9.13 1.29
C SER A 107 -7.08 8.06 2.30
N PRO A 108 -7.02 6.77 1.96
CA PRO A 108 -7.13 5.71 2.96
C PRO A 108 -5.82 5.63 3.75
N VAL A 109 -5.89 5.76 5.07
CA VAL A 109 -4.72 6.02 5.94
C VAL A 109 -4.49 5.02 7.06
N ARG A 110 -5.52 4.28 7.45
CA ARG A 110 -5.39 3.24 8.48
C ARG A 110 -6.12 2.00 8.02
N LEU A 111 -5.37 0.93 7.82
CA LEU A 111 -5.90 -0.38 7.47
C LEU A 111 -5.89 -1.24 8.72
N HIS A 112 -7.01 -1.86 9.03
CA HIS A 112 -7.16 -2.78 10.14
C HIS A 112 -7.21 -4.20 9.61
N GLU A 113 -6.72 -5.16 10.41
CA GLU A 113 -6.85 -6.60 10.13
C GLU A 113 -8.29 -6.98 9.79
N LYS A 114 -8.44 -8.04 8.97
CA LYS A 114 -9.76 -8.55 8.63
C LYS A 114 -10.49 -9.04 9.88
N ASN A 115 -11.80 -8.81 9.91
CA ASN A 115 -12.67 -9.55 10.81
C ASN A 115 -12.88 -11.01 10.32
N ASP A 116 -13.60 -11.81 11.11
CA ASP A 116 -13.90 -13.22 10.79
C ASP A 116 -14.69 -13.42 9.50
N GLU A 117 -15.33 -12.35 9.00
CA GLU A 117 -16.04 -12.35 7.72
C GLU A 117 -15.16 -11.91 6.53
N GLY A 118 -13.89 -11.57 6.76
CA GLY A 118 -12.93 -11.18 5.74
C GLY A 118 -12.98 -9.70 5.32
N TRP A 119 -13.62 -8.82 6.11
CA TRP A 119 -13.68 -7.38 5.85
C TRP A 119 -12.53 -6.63 6.54
N PHE A 120 -11.81 -5.81 5.78
CA PHE A 120 -10.89 -4.81 6.33
C PHE A 120 -11.66 -3.54 6.67
N ARG A 121 -11.48 -3.01 7.89
CA ARG A 121 -11.88 -1.63 8.22
C ARG A 121 -10.81 -0.67 7.74
N VAL A 122 -11.22 0.42 7.09
CA VAL A 122 -10.32 1.43 6.55
C VAL A 122 -10.77 2.83 6.95
N ASP A 123 -9.89 3.58 7.59
CA ASP A 123 -10.12 5.00 7.89
C ASP A 123 -9.67 5.88 6.72
N LEU A 124 -10.53 6.81 6.31
CA LEU A 124 -10.25 7.80 5.28
C LEU A 124 -9.91 9.17 5.89
N ARG A 125 -9.08 9.93 5.18
CA ARG A 125 -8.90 11.37 5.42
C ARG A 125 -9.18 12.19 4.17
N SER A 126 -9.59 13.44 4.38
CA SER A 126 -9.60 14.51 3.38
C SER A 126 -8.40 15.44 3.60
N GLY A 127 -7.81 15.94 2.51
CA GLY A 127 -6.54 16.68 2.59
C GLY A 127 -5.47 15.87 3.35
N TRP A 128 -4.57 16.53 4.07
CA TRP A 128 -3.45 15.89 4.76
C TRP A 128 -3.76 15.26 6.12
N ILE A 129 -4.72 15.81 6.86
CA ILE A 129 -4.90 15.46 8.28
C ILE A 129 -6.36 15.28 8.72
N LYS A 130 -7.34 15.73 7.92
CA LYS A 130 -8.74 15.79 8.38
C LYS A 130 -9.41 14.43 8.23
N HIS A 131 -9.76 13.79 9.35
CA HIS A 131 -10.56 12.57 9.35
C HIS A 131 -11.85 12.77 8.53
N ALA A 132 -12.21 11.74 7.76
CA ALA A 132 -13.39 11.73 6.91
C ALA A 132 -14.24 10.49 7.23
N GLU A 133 -14.44 9.61 6.25
CA GLU A 133 -15.30 8.43 6.37
C GLU A 133 -14.54 7.19 6.89
N VAL A 134 -15.29 6.19 7.35
CA VAL A 134 -14.80 4.84 7.60
C VAL A 134 -15.50 3.91 6.63
N ILE A 135 -14.74 3.08 5.93
CA ILE A 135 -15.28 2.12 4.96
C ILE A 135 -14.82 0.70 5.31
N PHE A 136 -15.57 -0.28 4.80
CA PHE A 136 -15.23 -1.69 4.90
C PHE A 136 -14.95 -2.23 3.51
N ILE A 137 -13.78 -2.84 3.33
CA ILE A 137 -13.35 -3.40 2.04
C ILE A 137 -13.19 -4.90 2.20
N LYS A 138 -13.83 -5.65 1.30
CA LYS A 138 -13.61 -7.09 1.16
C LYS A 138 -13.06 -7.38 -0.22
N PRO A 139 -11.74 -7.60 -0.34
CA PRO A 139 -11.13 -7.99 -1.61
C PRO A 139 -11.79 -9.26 -2.14
N LYS A 140 -11.93 -9.34 -3.47
CA LYS A 140 -12.37 -10.57 -4.11
C LYS A 140 -11.37 -11.68 -3.80
N PRO A 141 -11.83 -12.93 -3.60
CA PRO A 141 -10.92 -14.04 -3.37
C PRO A 141 -9.96 -14.19 -4.56
N PRO A 142 -8.75 -14.75 -4.33
CA PRO A 142 -7.82 -15.09 -5.40
C PRO A 142 -8.57 -15.90 -6.47
N ARG A 143 -8.40 -15.58 -7.76
CA ARG A 143 -8.82 -16.53 -8.80
C ARG A 143 -7.99 -17.80 -8.56
N ARG A 144 -8.65 -18.91 -8.21
CA ARG A 144 -7.99 -20.22 -8.20
C ARG A 144 -7.33 -20.40 -9.56
N GLN A 145 -6.03 -20.64 -9.58
CA GLN A 145 -5.39 -21.17 -10.78
C GLN A 145 -6.05 -22.53 -11.02
N ALA A 146 -6.73 -22.66 -12.16
CA ALA A 146 -7.28 -23.93 -12.63
C ALA A 146 -6.15 -24.89 -12.97
#